data_AF-A0A1B6J754-F1
#
_entry.id   AF-A0A1B6J754-F1
#
_cell.length_a   1.000
_cell.length_b   1.000
_cell.length_c   1.000
_cell.angle_alpha   90.00
_cell.angle_beta   90.00
_cell.angle_gamma   90.00
#
_symmetry.space_group_name_H-M   'P 1'
#
loop_
_entity.id
_entity.type
_entity.pdbx_description
1 polymer ?
#
loop_
_entity_poly.entity_id
_entity_poly.type
_entity_poly.pdbx_seq_one_letter_code
_entity_poly.pdbx_strand_id
1 'polypeptide(L)'
;CQKIHKENCPIRPLVNFLNAPSYNLAKYLYSISKEHYKFKTDRLKNSSDLVSKINDIDIPNNSKFVSFDVTIFYKNVPIQEIILIIKNNLTEQNILNTQE
;
A
#
# COMPACT_ATOMS: atom_id res chain seq x y z
N CYS A 1 -26.35 4.40 -7.75
CA CYS A 1 -26.15 2.97 -7.47
C CYS A 1 -25.69 2.79 -6.03
N GLN A 2 -26.57 2.36 -5.13
CA GLN A 2 -26.19 2.07 -3.75
C GLN A 2 -25.25 0.86 -3.74
N LYS A 3 -24.16 0.95 -2.97
CA LYS A 3 -23.28 -0.20 -2.74
C LYS A 3 -23.95 -1.11 -1.72
N ILE A 4 -24.92 -1.90 -2.17
CA ILE A 4 -25.62 -2.89 -1.36
C ILE A 4 -24.67 -4.05 -1.06
N HIS A 5 -24.66 -4.50 0.18
CA HIS A 5 -23.86 -5.65 0.60
C HIS A 5 -24.38 -6.93 -0.06
N LYS A 6 -23.48 -7.76 -0.61
CA LYS A 6 -23.82 -9.04 -1.21
C LYS A 6 -23.88 -10.13 -0.13
N GLU A 7 -24.89 -10.99 -0.20
CA GLU A 7 -24.98 -12.18 0.64
C GLU A 7 -23.73 -13.05 0.47
N ASN A 8 -23.28 -13.69 1.57
CA ASN A 8 -22.07 -14.52 1.66
C ASN A 8 -20.72 -13.78 1.45
N CYS A 9 -20.70 -12.45 1.42
CA CYS A 9 -19.45 -11.69 1.50
C CYS A 9 -19.19 -11.19 2.93
N PRO A 10 -17.95 -11.20 3.44
CA PRO A 10 -17.65 -10.57 4.71
C PRO A 10 -17.83 -9.05 4.61
N ILE A 11 -18.39 -8.43 5.64
CA ILE A 11 -18.53 -6.96 5.72
C ILE A 11 -17.14 -6.33 5.84
N ARG A 12 -16.87 -5.31 5.02
CA ARG A 12 -15.66 -4.47 5.13
C ARG A 12 -16.03 -3.17 5.84
N PRO A 13 -15.78 -3.04 7.15
CA PRO A 13 -16.09 -1.82 7.88
C PRO A 13 -15.27 -0.65 7.34
N LEU A 14 -15.94 0.48 7.09
CA LEU A 14 -15.30 1.74 6.74
C LEU A 14 -15.33 2.63 7.97
N VAL A 15 -14.16 3.05 8.45
CA VAL A 15 -14.03 3.94 9.59
C VAL A 15 -13.58 5.31 9.10
N ASN A 16 -14.34 6.35 9.45
CA ASN A 16 -13.96 7.72 9.16
C ASN A 16 -13.09 8.26 10.31
N PHE A 17 -11.81 8.53 10.02
CA PHE A 17 -10.85 9.07 10.99
C PHE A 17 -10.68 10.59 10.93
N LEU A 18 -11.47 11.33 10.12
CA LEU A 18 -11.30 12.78 9.97
C LEU A 18 -11.36 13.57 11.28
N ASN A 19 -12.20 13.12 12.23
CA ASN A 19 -12.37 13.78 13.54
C ASN A 19 -11.57 13.10 14.66
N ALA A 20 -10.70 12.15 14.33
CA ALA A 20 -9.88 11.48 15.34
C ALA A 20 -8.77 12.41 15.84
N PRO A 21 -8.42 12.39 17.14
CA PRO A 21 -7.33 13.21 17.67
C PRO A 21 -5.98 12.89 17.01
N SER A 22 -5.80 11.67 16.52
CA SER A 22 -4.60 11.21 15.82
C SER A 22 -4.54 11.62 14.34
N TYR A 23 -5.59 12.20 13.76
CA TYR A 23 -5.67 12.47 12.32
C TYR A 23 -4.53 13.37 11.83
N ASN A 24 -4.33 14.51 12.51
CA ASN A 24 -3.30 15.47 12.13
C ASN A 24 -1.88 14.88 12.29
N LEU A 25 -1.66 14.09 13.34
CA LEU A 25 -0.39 13.40 13.56
C LEU A 25 -0.12 12.37 12.46
N ALA A 26 -1.11 11.55 12.10
CA ALA A 26 -0.99 10.59 11.02
C ALA A 26 -0.70 11.27 9.67
N LYS A 27 -1.34 12.41 9.40
CA LYS A 27 -1.11 13.20 8.18
C LYS A 27 0.32 13.76 8.13
N TYR A 28 0.84 14.24 9.26
CA TYR A 28 2.22 14.72 9.38
C TYR A 28 3.25 13.59 9.18
N LEU A 29 3.04 12.42 9.81
CA LEU A 29 3.90 11.26 9.60
C LEU A 29 3.87 10.77 8.14
N TYR A 30 2.70 10.83 7.51
CA TYR A 30 2.56 10.51 6.09
C TYR A 30 3.35 11.47 5.20
N SER A 31 3.37 12.78 5.48
CA SER A 31 4.15 13.73 4.67
C SER A 31 5.64 13.45 4.75
N ILE A 32 6.18 13.20 5.95
CA ILE A 32 7.58 12.82 6.15
C ILE A 32 7.88 11.54 5.38
N SER A 33 7.04 10.51 5.58
CA SER A 33 7.22 9.23 4.92
C SER A 33 7.19 9.36 3.39
N LYS A 34 6.31 10.21 2.84
CA LYS A 34 6.18 10.39 1.39
C LYS A 34 7.40 11.09 0.78
N GLU A 35 8.00 12.04 1.49
CA GLU A 35 9.18 12.76 1.03
C GLU A 35 10.41 11.85 0.95
N HIS A 36 10.57 11.00 1.95
CA HIS A 36 11.79 10.20 2.12
C HIS A 36 11.67 8.77 1.58
N TYR A 37 10.45 8.26 1.42
CA TYR A 37 10.23 6.92 0.87
C TYR A 37 9.94 7.00 -0.63
N LYS A 38 10.95 6.66 -1.44
CA LYS A 38 10.75 6.45 -2.88
C LYS A 38 10.01 5.14 -3.08
N PHE A 39 8.68 5.19 -3.19
CA PHE A 39 7.90 4.04 -3.65
C PHE A 39 8.44 3.58 -5.00
N LYS A 40 8.77 2.28 -5.13
CA LYS A 40 9.21 1.71 -6.41
C LYS A 40 8.19 2.04 -7.51
N THR A 41 8.72 2.33 -8.69
CA THR A 41 7.99 2.82 -9.87
C THR A 41 7.03 1.82 -10.49
N ASP A 42 7.04 0.56 -10.04
CA ASP A 42 6.27 -0.53 -10.65
C ASP A 42 4.79 -0.53 -10.23
N ARG A 43 4.33 0.53 -9.54
CA ARG A 43 2.91 0.73 -9.26
C ARG A 43 2.16 1.09 -10.54
N LEU A 44 1.19 0.25 -10.87
CA LEU A 44 0.17 0.56 -11.87
C LEU A 44 -0.65 1.77 -11.43
N LYS A 45 -0.94 2.67 -12.36
CA LYS A 45 -1.79 3.84 -12.07
C LYS A 45 -3.25 3.46 -11.92
N ASN A 46 -3.73 2.59 -12.81
CA ASN A 46 -5.12 2.14 -12.88
C ASN A 46 -5.21 0.86 -13.75
N SER A 47 -6.44 0.34 -13.91
CA SER A 47 -6.70 -0.85 -14.74
C SER A 47 -6.38 -0.64 -16.22
N SER A 48 -6.53 0.57 -16.75
CA SER A 48 -6.21 0.86 -18.15
C SER A 48 -4.70 0.83 -18.41
N ASP A 49 -3.90 1.36 -17.48
CA ASP A 49 -2.42 1.29 -17.50
C ASP A 49 -1.93 -0.16 -17.46
N LEU A 50 -2.63 -1.03 -16.73
CA LEU A 50 -2.34 -2.46 -16.72
C LEU A 50 -2.59 -3.11 -18.08
N VAL A 51 -3.75 -2.85 -18.70
CA VAL A 51 -4.09 -3.40 -20.01
C VAL A 51 -3.07 -2.96 -21.06
N SER A 52 -2.71 -1.66 -21.09
CA SER A 52 -1.69 -1.18 -22.03
C SER A 52 -0.33 -1.86 -21.83
N LYS A 53 0.07 -2.14 -20.59
CA LYS A 53 1.38 -2.76 -20.31
C LYS A 53 1.41 -4.26 -20.61
N ILE A 54 0.28 -4.96 -20.48
CA ILE A 54 0.21 -6.41 -20.72
C ILE A 54 -0.05 -6.73 -22.20
N ASN A 55 -0.73 -5.84 -22.95
CA ASN A 55 -1.04 -6.08 -24.36
C ASN A 55 0.18 -6.33 -25.23
N ASP A 56 1.32 -5.70 -24.92
CA ASP A 56 2.55 -5.80 -25.70
C ASP A 56 3.50 -6.90 -25.21
N ILE A 57 3.07 -7.76 -24.28
CA ILE A 57 3.89 -8.85 -23.74
C ILE A 57 3.68 -10.12 -24.58
N ASP A 58 4.74 -10.59 -25.22
CA ASP A 58 4.75 -11.91 -25.87
C ASP A 58 4.73 -13.03 -24.81
N ILE A 59 3.66 -13.82 -24.81
CA ILE A 59 3.44 -14.90 -23.85
C ILE A 59 3.84 -16.24 -24.49
N PRO A 60 4.85 -16.96 -23.94
CA PRO A 60 5.24 -18.26 -24.47
C PRO A 60 4.13 -19.32 -24.32
N ASN A 61 4.08 -20.27 -25.26
CA ASN A 61 3.05 -21.31 -25.33
C ASN A 61 2.95 -22.22 -24.07
N ASN A 62 4.02 -22.34 -23.29
CA ASN A 62 4.06 -23.15 -22.05
C ASN A 62 3.96 -22.31 -20.76
N SER A 63 3.47 -21.07 -20.86
CA SER A 63 3.30 -20.22 -19.69
C SER A 63 2.01 -20.54 -18.93
N LYS A 64 1.97 -20.17 -17.65
CA LYS A 64 0.77 -20.22 -16.82
C LYS A 64 0.52 -18.84 -16.25
N PHE A 65 -0.72 -18.37 -16.38
CA PHE A 65 -1.15 -17.16 -15.70
C PHE A 65 -1.49 -17.49 -14.25
N VAL A 66 -0.87 -16.77 -13.31
CA VAL A 66 -1.15 -16.90 -11.88
C VAL A 66 -1.58 -15.54 -11.35
N SER A 67 -2.74 -15.50 -10.71
CA SER A 67 -3.26 -14.32 -10.04
C SER A 67 -3.11 -14.50 -8.53
N PHE A 68 -2.52 -13.50 -7.87
CA PHE A 68 -2.41 -13.44 -6.43
C PHE A 68 -3.34 -12.36 -5.90
N ASP A 69 -4.11 -12.70 -4.87
CA ASP A 69 -4.93 -11.74 -4.13
C ASP A 69 -4.55 -11.79 -2.65
N VAL A 70 -4.63 -10.64 -1.98
CA VAL A 70 -4.34 -10.54 -0.55
C VAL A 70 -5.64 -10.44 0.23
N THR A 71 -5.88 -11.43 1.08
CA THR A 71 -7.01 -11.39 2.00
C THR A 71 -6.75 -10.37 3.11
N ILE A 72 -7.71 -9.46 3.31
CA ILE A 72 -7.75 -8.51 4.44
C ILE A 72 -6.41 -7.74 4.63
N PHE A 73 -5.94 -7.10 3.55
CA PHE A 73 -4.66 -6.38 3.49
C PHE A 73 -4.31 -5.57 4.76
N TYR A 74 -5.21 -4.67 5.20
CA TYR A 74 -4.94 -3.77 6.34
C TYR A 74 -4.71 -4.48 7.69
N LYS A 75 -5.29 -5.67 7.90
CA LYS A 75 -5.10 -6.40 9.17
C LYS A 75 -3.83 -7.25 9.16
N ASN A 76 -3.40 -7.68 7.98
CA ASN A 76 -2.29 -8.62 7.81
C ASN A 76 -0.95 -7.91 7.55
N VAL A 77 -0.87 -6.59 7.75
CA VAL A 77 0.40 -5.85 7.64
C VAL A 77 1.24 -6.11 8.90
N PRO A 78 2.48 -6.63 8.79
CA PRO A 78 3.35 -6.87 9.94
C PRO A 78 3.91 -5.55 10.48
N ILE A 79 3.23 -4.97 11.48
CA ILE A 79 3.50 -3.61 11.97
C ILE A 79 4.95 -3.44 12.44
N GLN A 80 5.49 -4.40 13.19
CA GLN A 80 6.85 -4.30 13.75
C GLN A 80 7.92 -4.30 12.65
N GLU A 81 7.78 -5.17 11.66
CA GLU A 81 8.70 -5.23 10.52
C GLU A 81 8.64 -3.94 9.71
N ILE A 82 7.44 -3.40 9.47
CA ILE A 82 7.28 -2.13 8.75
C ILE A 82 7.94 -0.96 9.51
N ILE A 83 7.78 -0.89 10.84
CA ILE A 83 8.46 0.13 11.65
C ILE A 83 9.98 0.01 11.52
N LEU A 84 10.52 -1.21 11.57
CA LEU A 84 11.96 -1.44 11.41
C LEU A 84 12.44 -1.01 10.02
N ILE A 85 11.71 -1.38 8.96
CA ILE A 85 12.03 -0.99 7.59
C ILE A 85 12.02 0.53 7.44
N ILE A 86 11.00 1.22 7.97
CA ILE A 86 10.91 2.69 7.91
C ILE A 86 12.08 3.33 8.67
N LYS A 87 12.39 2.85 9.88
CA LYS A 87 13.53 3.34 10.66
C LYS A 87 14.84 3.20 9.89
N ASN A 88 15.13 2.02 9.35
CA ASN A 88 16.36 1.77 8.59
C ASN A 88 16.48 2.71 7.38
N ASN A 89 15.39 2.87 6.60
CA ASN A 89 15.38 3.77 5.44
C ASN A 89 15.61 5.24 5.83
N LEU A 90 15.08 5.69 6.97
CA LEU A 90 15.27 7.07 7.44
C LEU A 90 16.67 7.30 8.03
N THR A 91 17.25 6.30 8.68
CA THR A 91 18.64 6.34 9.18
C THR A 91 19.64 6.36 8.02
N GLU A 92 19.44 5.55 6.99
CA GLU A 92 20.28 5.55 5.76
C GLU A 92 20.30 6.92 5.05
N GLN A 93 19.25 7.72 5.22
CA GLN A 93 19.13 9.07 4.66
C GLN A 93 19.62 10.17 5.62
N ASN A 94 20.20 9.83 6.79
CA ASN A 94 20.62 10.75 7.85
C ASN A 94 19.53 11.71 8.34
N ILE A 95 18.25 11.31 8.28
CA ILE A 95 17.12 12.15 8.73
C ILE A 95 16.89 11.95 10.23
N LEU A 96 17.06 10.72 10.70
CA LEU A 96 17.07 10.39 12.12
C LEU A 96 18.52 10.45 12.60
N ASN A 97 19.00 11.64 12.96
CA ASN A 97 20.21 11.75 13.75
C ASN A 97 19.90 11.21 15.14
N THR A 98 20.33 9.98 15.42
CA THR A 98 20.40 9.48 16.79
C THR A 98 21.48 10.27 17.49
N GLN A 99 21.11 11.38 18.12
CA GLN A 99 21.87 11.89 19.26
C GLN A 99 21.53 10.97 20.42
N GLU A 100 22.45 10.07 20.75
CA GLU A 100 22.65 9.69 22.16
C GLU A 100 23.26 10.86 22.92
#